data_AF-A0ABD0YGU0-F1
#
_entry.id   AF-A0ABD0YGU0-F1
#
_cell.length_a   1.000
_cell.length_b   1.000
_cell.length_c   1.000
_cell.angle_alpha   90.00
_cell.angle_beta   90.00
_cell.angle_gamma   90.00
#
_symmetry.space_group_name_H-M   'P 1'
#
loop_
_entity.id
_entity.type
_entity.pdbx_description
1 polymer ?
#
loop_
_entity_poly.entity_id
_entity_poly.type
_entity_poly.pdbx_seq_one_letter_code
_entity_poly.pdbx_strand_id
1 'polypeptide(L)'
;MASRGPEDVQENTCIVCYKGVDIYSIGRCDHPVCYECSTRMRVLCQQNECPICRQDMPTVIFTVNVRPYSEPKNINVLMDKKFKIVFDSEKVQKAYNDLLAHICPKCEGKFFPNFGQLREHVRRVHQLNYCDLCVENLKILTRERRCYTRQELGIHRRQGDPDDRSHRGHPLCQFCDTRFVDTDELYRHLRRNHLYCHFCDADGYDHYYSTYEFLRDHFRAEHFLCEEGECYDEKFTAVFRTEIDLKG
;
A
#
# COMPACT_ATOMS: atom_id res chain seq x y z
N MET A 1 -19.74 12.73 -53.84
CA MET A 1 -18.57 12.31 -53.05
C MET A 1 -18.81 12.78 -51.62
N ALA A 2 -19.32 11.91 -50.76
CA ALA A 2 -19.60 12.23 -49.36
C ALA A 2 -18.46 11.68 -48.51
N SER A 3 -17.67 12.58 -47.94
CA SER A 3 -16.63 12.28 -46.97
C SER A 3 -17.27 11.68 -45.71
N ARG A 4 -16.95 10.42 -45.40
CA ARG A 4 -17.25 9.82 -44.10
C ARG A 4 -16.29 10.41 -43.06
N GLY A 5 -16.85 10.99 -41.99
CA GLY A 5 -16.07 11.46 -40.84
C GLY A 5 -15.40 10.31 -40.09
N PRO A 6 -14.46 10.61 -39.17
CA PRO A 6 -13.83 9.58 -38.36
C PRO A 6 -14.90 9.02 -37.43
N GLU A 7 -15.18 7.72 -37.55
CA GLU A 7 -15.94 6.99 -36.55
C GLU A 7 -15.09 6.99 -35.26
N ASP A 8 -15.63 7.61 -34.20
CA ASP A 8 -15.06 7.61 -32.84
C ASP A 8 -14.86 6.15 -32.38
N VAL A 9 -13.64 5.63 -32.55
CA VAL A 9 -13.18 4.44 -31.83
C VAL A 9 -12.96 4.89 -30.40
N GLN A 10 -14.00 4.81 -29.57
CA GLN A 10 -13.83 4.97 -28.14
C GLN A 10 -12.97 3.81 -27.65
N GLU A 11 -11.67 4.07 -27.55
CA GLU A 11 -10.62 3.10 -27.28
C GLU A 11 -10.97 2.28 -26.05
N ASN A 12 -10.90 0.95 -26.17
CA ASN A 12 -11.09 -0.03 -25.08
C ASN A 12 -10.11 0.21 -23.93
N THR A 13 -10.33 1.25 -23.13
CA THR A 13 -9.39 1.76 -22.12
C THR A 13 -10.08 1.83 -20.77
N CYS A 14 -9.36 1.42 -19.73
CA CYS A 14 -9.87 1.44 -18.36
C CYS A 14 -9.78 2.85 -17.80
N ILE A 15 -10.88 3.43 -17.32
CA ILE A 15 -10.82 4.78 -16.74
C ILE A 15 -10.05 4.86 -15.40
N VAL A 16 -9.78 3.71 -14.77
CA VAL A 16 -9.04 3.64 -13.49
C VAL A 16 -7.53 3.61 -13.72
N CYS A 17 -7.04 2.83 -14.70
CA CYS A 17 -5.61 2.64 -14.93
C CYS A 17 -5.12 3.10 -16.31
N TYR A 18 -6.03 3.58 -17.17
CA TYR A 18 -5.77 4.08 -18.52
C TYR A 18 -5.05 3.06 -19.44
N LYS A 19 -5.16 1.76 -19.15
CA LYS A 19 -4.63 0.66 -19.97
C LYS A 19 -5.73 0.08 -20.86
N GLY A 20 -5.32 -0.54 -21.97
CA GLY A 20 -6.18 -1.34 -22.84
C GLY A 20 -6.91 -2.45 -22.08
N VAL A 21 -8.16 -2.75 -22.47
CA VAL A 21 -9.04 -3.68 -21.75
C VAL A 21 -9.70 -4.68 -22.70
N ASP A 22 -9.39 -5.95 -22.48
CA ASP A 22 -10.09 -7.07 -23.12
C ASP A 22 -11.13 -7.72 -22.21
N ILE A 23 -10.95 -7.60 -20.88
CA ILE A 23 -11.83 -8.17 -19.87
C ILE A 23 -12.24 -7.07 -18.89
N TYR A 24 -13.55 -6.88 -18.78
CA TYR A 24 -14.19 -5.93 -17.89
C TYR A 24 -14.77 -6.62 -16.67
N SER A 25 -14.94 -5.84 -15.61
CA SER A 25 -15.68 -6.15 -14.39
C SER A 25 -16.92 -5.25 -14.38
N ILE A 26 -18.09 -5.86 -14.36
CA ILE A 26 -19.39 -5.19 -14.30
C ILE A 26 -20.11 -5.65 -13.05
N GLY A 27 -20.70 -4.73 -12.31
CA GLY A 27 -21.64 -5.07 -11.24
C GLY A 27 -22.89 -4.19 -11.31
N ARG A 28 -23.75 -4.23 -10.28
CA ARG A 28 -25.06 -3.54 -10.23
C ARG A 28 -25.13 -2.03 -10.55
N CYS A 29 -24.00 -1.32 -10.59
CA CYS A 29 -23.92 0.10 -10.95
C CYS A 29 -23.55 0.32 -12.43
N ASP A 30 -23.34 -0.77 -13.19
CA ASP A 30 -23.05 -0.82 -14.62
C ASP A 30 -21.80 -0.07 -15.10
N HIS A 31 -21.00 0.51 -14.20
CA HIS A 31 -19.73 1.13 -14.56
C HIS A 31 -18.67 0.09 -14.94
N PRO A 32 -18.14 0.10 -16.18
CA PRO A 32 -17.11 -0.82 -16.60
C PRO A 32 -15.73 -0.44 -16.04
N VAL A 33 -15.05 -1.41 -15.44
CA VAL A 33 -13.68 -1.30 -14.95
C VAL A 33 -12.90 -2.51 -15.46
N CYS A 34 -11.62 -2.39 -15.81
CA CYS A 34 -10.87 -3.59 -16.20
C CYS A 34 -10.80 -4.61 -15.06
N TYR A 35 -10.78 -5.89 -15.42
CA TYR A 35 -10.78 -6.97 -14.43
C TYR A 35 -9.56 -6.88 -13.50
N GLU A 36 -8.39 -6.42 -13.97
CA GLU A 36 -7.23 -6.30 -13.09
C GLU A 36 -7.41 -5.24 -12.00
N CYS A 37 -7.98 -4.08 -12.33
CA CYS A 37 -8.28 -3.03 -11.35
C CYS A 37 -9.31 -3.55 -10.34
N SER A 38 -10.37 -4.22 -10.82
CA SER A 38 -11.35 -4.84 -9.94
C SER A 38 -10.73 -5.93 -9.05
N THR A 39 -9.78 -6.72 -9.55
CA THR A 39 -9.06 -7.73 -8.76
C THR A 39 -8.17 -7.08 -7.72
N ARG A 40 -7.41 -6.01 -8.05
CA ARG A 40 -6.59 -5.29 -7.07
C ARG A 40 -7.44 -4.78 -5.91
N MET A 41 -8.56 -4.11 -6.20
CA MET A 41 -9.47 -3.60 -5.17
C MET A 41 -10.06 -4.71 -4.30
N ARG A 42 -10.65 -5.74 -4.92
CA ARG A 42 -11.35 -6.81 -4.17
C ARG A 42 -10.42 -7.77 -3.44
N VAL A 43 -9.33 -8.17 -4.08
CA VAL A 43 -8.47 -9.26 -3.60
C VAL A 43 -7.33 -8.73 -2.75
N LEU A 44 -6.65 -7.66 -3.19
CA LEU A 44 -5.47 -7.13 -2.50
C LEU A 44 -5.85 -6.09 -1.44
N CYS A 45 -6.77 -5.19 -1.77
CA CYS A 45 -7.22 -4.12 -0.87
C CYS A 45 -8.43 -4.51 -0.01
N GLN A 46 -9.09 -5.63 -0.31
CA GLN A 46 -10.32 -6.10 0.37
C GLN A 46 -11.46 -5.06 0.36
N GLN A 47 -11.59 -4.33 -0.75
CA GLN A 47 -12.62 -3.32 -0.97
C GLN A 47 -13.56 -3.75 -2.08
N ASN A 48 -14.86 -3.77 -1.79
CA ASN A 48 -15.91 -4.19 -2.72
C ASN A 48 -16.62 -3.01 -3.41
N GLU A 49 -16.21 -1.78 -3.13
CA GLU A 49 -16.81 -0.58 -3.71
C GLU A 49 -16.41 -0.41 -5.19
N CYS A 50 -17.31 0.17 -5.98
CA CYS A 50 -16.99 0.60 -7.33
C CYS A 50 -15.96 1.74 -7.26
N PRO A 51 -14.81 1.67 -7.95
CA PRO A 51 -13.81 2.74 -7.93
C PRO A 51 -14.26 4.04 -8.59
N ILE A 52 -15.43 4.03 -9.27
CA ILE A 52 -15.97 5.16 -10.02
C ILE A 52 -17.02 5.90 -9.19
N CYS A 53 -18.04 5.18 -8.72
CA CYS A 53 -19.17 5.77 -7.99
C CYS A 53 -19.20 5.47 -6.49
N ARG A 54 -18.24 4.69 -5.97
CA ARG A 54 -18.14 4.24 -4.56
C ARG A 54 -19.31 3.40 -4.06
N GLN A 55 -20.27 3.05 -4.91
CA GLN A 55 -21.34 2.14 -4.53
C GLN A 55 -20.76 0.76 -4.17
N ASP A 56 -21.18 0.18 -3.04
CA ASP A 56 -20.81 -1.19 -2.68
C ASP A 56 -21.32 -2.19 -3.72
N MET A 57 -20.48 -3.15 -4.09
CA MET A 57 -20.76 -4.13 -5.12
C MET A 57 -20.60 -5.53 -4.52
N PRO A 58 -21.68 -6.14 -4.00
CA PRO A 58 -21.60 -7.44 -3.35
C PRO A 58 -21.07 -8.56 -4.25
N THR A 59 -21.35 -8.45 -5.56
CA THR A 59 -20.89 -9.37 -6.60
C THR A 59 -20.54 -8.58 -7.85
N VAL A 60 -19.51 -9.02 -8.58
CA VAL A 60 -19.17 -8.54 -9.92
C VAL A 60 -19.05 -9.70 -10.89
N ILE A 61 -19.19 -9.38 -12.17
CA ILE A 61 -19.07 -10.31 -13.28
C ILE A 61 -17.88 -9.87 -14.13
N PHE A 62 -16.93 -10.76 -14.30
CA PHE A 62 -15.84 -10.56 -15.24
C PHE A 62 -16.25 -11.10 -16.59
N THR A 63 -16.13 -10.26 -17.62
CA THR A 63 -16.61 -10.56 -18.97
C THR A 63 -15.83 -9.85 -20.06
N VAL A 64 -15.77 -10.47 -21.24
CA VAL A 64 -15.28 -9.83 -22.48
C VAL A 64 -16.38 -9.02 -23.19
N ASN A 65 -17.65 -9.27 -22.88
CA ASN A 65 -18.79 -8.63 -23.53
C ASN A 65 -19.56 -7.79 -22.50
N VAL A 66 -19.32 -6.48 -22.49
CA VAL A 66 -19.99 -5.56 -21.56
C VAL A 66 -21.48 -5.51 -21.87
N ARG A 67 -22.29 -5.89 -20.87
CA ARG A 67 -23.76 -5.81 -20.89
C ARG A 67 -24.25 -5.38 -19.51
N PRO A 68 -25.45 -4.77 -19.42
CA PRO A 68 -26.07 -4.43 -18.14
C PRO A 68 -26.07 -5.62 -17.17
N TYR A 69 -25.83 -5.32 -15.90
CA TYR A 69 -25.69 -6.31 -14.85
C TYR A 69 -26.95 -7.15 -14.68
N SER A 70 -28.12 -6.52 -14.85
CA SER A 70 -29.45 -7.10 -14.70
C SER A 70 -29.85 -8.12 -15.77
N GLU A 71 -29.15 -8.16 -16.92
CA GLU A 71 -29.51 -9.09 -18.00
C GLU A 71 -29.33 -10.56 -17.57
N PRO A 72 -30.28 -11.45 -17.96
CA PRO A 72 -30.21 -12.86 -17.66
C PRO A 72 -28.98 -13.50 -18.33
N LYS A 73 -28.25 -14.29 -17.55
CA LYS A 73 -26.99 -14.91 -17.97
C LYS A 73 -27.15 -16.43 -17.98
N ASN A 74 -26.57 -17.08 -18.99
CA ASN A 74 -26.39 -18.53 -19.01
C ASN A 74 -25.26 -18.89 -18.04
N ILE A 75 -25.58 -18.93 -16.75
CA ILE A 75 -24.59 -19.14 -15.69
C ILE A 75 -24.34 -20.64 -15.54
N ASN A 76 -23.42 -21.18 -16.34
CA ASN A 76 -22.57 -22.24 -15.80
C ASN A 76 -21.74 -21.59 -14.68
N VAL A 77 -21.93 -22.00 -13.42
CA VAL A 77 -21.48 -21.24 -12.24
C VAL A 77 -19.96 -21.32 -12.03
N LEU A 78 -19.21 -20.64 -12.89
CA LEU A 78 -17.80 -20.35 -12.68
C LEU A 78 -17.71 -19.14 -11.76
N MET A 79 -17.24 -19.34 -10.53
CA MET A 79 -17.14 -18.25 -9.56
C MET A 79 -16.00 -18.42 -8.55
N ASP A 80 -15.44 -17.29 -8.15
CA ASP A 80 -14.68 -17.16 -6.92
C ASP A 80 -15.66 -16.81 -5.78
N LYS A 81 -15.94 -17.78 -4.91
CA LYS A 81 -16.86 -17.61 -3.78
C LYS A 81 -16.34 -16.69 -2.69
N LYS A 82 -15.01 -16.56 -2.56
CA LYS A 82 -14.36 -15.77 -1.51
C LYS A 82 -14.46 -14.29 -1.83
N PHE A 83 -14.16 -13.92 -3.08
CA PHE A 83 -14.14 -12.52 -3.53
C PHE A 83 -15.39 -12.11 -4.30
N LYS A 84 -16.38 -13.01 -4.42
CA LYS A 84 -17.68 -12.78 -5.06
C LYS A 84 -17.55 -12.32 -6.52
N ILE A 85 -16.73 -13.05 -7.27
CA ILE A 85 -16.48 -12.78 -8.69
C ILE A 85 -17.10 -13.92 -9.49
N VAL A 86 -17.99 -13.59 -10.42
CA VAL A 86 -18.55 -14.52 -11.40
C VAL A 86 -17.79 -14.36 -12.70
N PHE A 87 -17.52 -15.46 -13.40
CA PHE A 87 -16.83 -15.44 -14.69
C PHE A 87 -17.80 -15.82 -15.81
N ASP A 88 -17.79 -15.07 -16.91
CA ASP A 88 -18.62 -15.37 -18.08
C ASP A 88 -18.18 -16.61 -18.87
N SER A 89 -16.94 -17.06 -18.66
CA SER A 89 -16.28 -18.12 -19.42
C SER A 89 -15.07 -18.68 -18.67
N GLU A 90 -14.66 -19.90 -19.01
CA GLU A 90 -13.43 -20.53 -18.49
C GLU A 90 -12.18 -19.73 -18.87
N LYS A 91 -12.18 -19.08 -20.04
CA LYS A 91 -11.07 -18.21 -20.49
C LYS A 91 -10.88 -17.02 -19.53
N VAL A 92 -11.97 -16.36 -19.13
CA VAL A 92 -11.91 -15.24 -18.19
C VAL A 92 -11.53 -15.70 -16.79
N GLN A 93 -12.04 -16.84 -16.33
CA GLN A 93 -11.60 -17.44 -15.07
C GLN A 93 -10.10 -17.76 -15.08
N LYS A 94 -9.60 -18.34 -16.17
CA LYS A 94 -8.17 -18.62 -16.34
C LYS A 94 -7.33 -17.33 -16.29
N ALA A 95 -7.76 -16.27 -16.98
CA ALA A 95 -7.06 -14.98 -16.95
C ALA A 95 -7.01 -14.37 -15.53
N TYR A 96 -8.08 -14.50 -14.75
CA TYR A 96 -8.11 -14.11 -13.34
C TYR A 96 -7.15 -14.96 -12.47
N ASN A 97 -7.13 -16.28 -12.67
CA ASN A 97 -6.23 -17.15 -11.92
C ASN A 97 -4.76 -16.88 -12.27
N ASP A 98 -4.44 -16.70 -13.56
CA ASP A 98 -3.11 -16.35 -14.04
C ASP A 98 -2.66 -15.00 -13.47
N LEU A 99 -3.58 -14.04 -13.33
CA LEU A 99 -3.33 -12.73 -12.72
C LEU A 99 -2.82 -12.86 -11.28
N LEU A 100 -3.39 -13.81 -10.52
CA LEU A 100 -3.09 -14.06 -9.10
C LEU A 100 -1.99 -15.11 -8.88
N ALA A 101 -1.53 -15.78 -9.93
CA ALA A 101 -0.59 -16.88 -9.84
C ALA A 101 0.78 -16.44 -9.26
N HIS A 102 1.37 -17.33 -8.45
CA HIS A 102 2.72 -17.14 -7.92
C HIS A 102 3.73 -17.85 -8.82
N ILE A 103 4.22 -17.13 -9.83
CA ILE A 103 5.18 -17.67 -10.80
C ILE A 103 6.58 -17.14 -10.46
N CYS A 104 7.59 -18.00 -10.60
CA CYS A 104 8.98 -17.56 -10.43
C CYS A 104 9.38 -16.58 -11.55
N PRO A 105 9.97 -15.41 -11.22
CA PRO A 105 10.41 -14.46 -12.24
C PRO A 105 11.67 -14.89 -13.00
N LYS A 106 12.30 -16.02 -12.61
CA LYS A 106 13.56 -16.51 -13.20
C LYS A 106 13.46 -17.91 -13.81
N CYS A 107 12.50 -18.73 -13.37
CA CYS A 107 12.23 -20.02 -14.00
C CYS A 107 11.11 -19.88 -15.02
N GLU A 108 11.26 -20.51 -16.17
CA GLU A 108 10.19 -20.61 -17.15
C GLU A 108 9.04 -21.47 -16.60
N GLY A 109 7.82 -20.91 -16.58
CA GLY A 109 6.59 -21.64 -16.27
C GLY A 109 6.45 -22.20 -14.85
N LYS A 110 7.37 -21.90 -13.92
CA LYS A 110 7.35 -22.52 -12.58
C LYS A 110 6.37 -21.82 -11.63
N PHE A 111 5.24 -22.49 -11.38
CA PHE A 111 4.17 -22.05 -10.48
C PHE A 111 4.36 -22.55 -9.03
N PHE A 112 3.85 -21.77 -8.07
CA PHE A 112 3.82 -22.08 -6.64
C PHE A 112 2.41 -21.89 -6.06
N PRO A 113 1.95 -22.78 -5.16
CA PRO A 113 0.66 -22.67 -4.48
C PRO A 113 0.46 -21.38 -3.67
N ASN A 114 1.53 -20.80 -3.13
CA ASN A 114 1.48 -19.57 -2.35
C ASN A 114 2.78 -18.78 -2.46
N PHE A 115 2.71 -17.50 -2.13
CA PHE A 115 3.86 -16.59 -2.18
C PHE A 115 5.02 -17.02 -1.27
N GLY A 116 4.74 -17.66 -0.12
CA GLY A 116 5.78 -18.13 0.80
C GLY A 116 6.70 -19.18 0.16
N GLN A 117 6.12 -20.17 -0.53
CA GLN A 117 6.88 -21.19 -1.25
C GLN A 117 7.65 -20.60 -2.43
N LEU A 118 7.06 -19.64 -3.16
CA LEU A 118 7.77 -18.90 -4.20
C LEU A 118 8.97 -18.13 -3.62
N ARG A 119 8.79 -17.40 -2.51
CA ARG A 119 9.85 -16.63 -1.84
C ARG A 119 10.99 -17.53 -1.38
N GLU A 120 10.67 -18.69 -0.83
CA GLU A 120 11.68 -19.68 -0.45
C GLU A 120 12.44 -20.22 -1.65
N HIS A 121 11.75 -20.57 -2.73
CA HIS A 121 12.36 -21.04 -3.97
C HIS A 121 13.31 -20.00 -4.56
N VAL A 122 12.87 -18.75 -4.69
CA VAL A 122 13.67 -17.65 -5.24
C VAL A 122 14.93 -17.42 -4.40
N ARG A 123 14.82 -17.52 -3.08
CA ARG A 123 15.96 -17.43 -2.17
C ARG A 123 16.94 -18.58 -2.34
N ARG A 124 16.47 -19.83 -2.37
CA ARG A 124 17.34 -21.02 -2.39
C ARG A 124 17.95 -21.27 -3.76
N VAL A 125 17.20 -21.07 -4.83
CA VAL A 125 17.60 -21.43 -6.20
C VAL A 125 18.25 -20.27 -6.94
N HIS A 126 17.77 -19.04 -6.74
CA HIS A 126 18.27 -17.86 -7.46
C HIS A 126 19.12 -16.93 -6.60
N GLN A 127 19.23 -17.19 -5.28
CA GLN A 127 19.93 -16.32 -4.33
C GLN A 127 19.38 -14.88 -4.33
N LEU A 128 18.10 -14.72 -4.68
CA LEU A 128 17.38 -13.46 -4.71
C LEU A 128 16.39 -13.40 -3.55
N ASN A 129 16.09 -12.19 -3.08
CA ASN A 129 15.23 -11.94 -1.94
C ASN A 129 14.16 -10.92 -2.32
N TYR A 130 12.94 -11.10 -1.81
CA TYR A 130 11.94 -10.04 -1.79
C TYR A 130 12.16 -9.17 -0.55
N CYS A 131 11.92 -7.87 -0.64
CA CYS A 131 11.99 -6.98 0.52
C CYS A 131 10.84 -7.27 1.49
N ASP A 132 11.14 -7.63 2.73
CA ASP A 132 10.14 -7.98 3.75
C ASP A 132 9.14 -6.85 4.02
N LEU A 133 9.63 -5.61 4.17
CA LEU A 133 8.78 -4.43 4.35
C LEU A 133 7.80 -4.26 3.18
N CYS A 134 8.27 -4.43 1.94
CA CYS A 134 7.39 -4.35 0.76
C CYS A 134 6.40 -5.52 0.68
N VAL A 135 6.79 -6.72 1.13
CA VAL A 135 5.91 -7.90 1.15
C VAL A 135 4.75 -7.69 2.12
N GLU A 136 5.04 -7.15 3.31
CA GLU A 136 4.07 -6.95 4.37
C GLU A 136 3.12 -5.77 4.06
N ASN A 137 3.66 -4.69 3.51
CA ASN A 137 2.95 -3.42 3.43
C ASN A 137 2.35 -3.12 2.05
N LEU A 138 2.98 -3.54 0.93
CA LEU A 138 2.45 -3.23 -0.41
C LEU A 138 1.37 -4.22 -0.85
N LYS A 139 0.22 -3.70 -1.30
CA LYS A 139 -0.92 -4.46 -1.85
C LYS A 139 -0.80 -4.60 -3.38
N ILE A 140 0.26 -5.26 -3.82
CA ILE A 140 0.57 -5.49 -5.25
C ILE A 140 0.56 -6.98 -5.61
N LEU A 141 0.36 -7.28 -6.89
CA LEU A 141 0.35 -8.64 -7.43
C LEU A 141 1.74 -9.25 -7.34
N THR A 142 1.80 -10.58 -7.28
CA THR A 142 3.09 -11.29 -7.14
C THR A 142 4.04 -10.99 -8.29
N ARG A 143 3.53 -10.93 -9.52
CA ARG A 143 4.33 -10.62 -10.72
C ARG A 143 4.89 -9.19 -10.74
N GLU A 144 4.32 -8.28 -9.94
CA GLU A 144 4.76 -6.89 -9.84
C GLU A 144 5.87 -6.73 -8.79
N ARG A 145 6.16 -7.78 -8.00
CA ARG A 145 7.20 -7.74 -6.98
C ARG A 145 8.57 -7.94 -7.60
N ARG A 146 9.47 -7.00 -7.30
CA ARG A 146 10.89 -7.14 -7.63
C ARG A 146 11.61 -8.03 -6.63
N CYS A 147 12.53 -8.84 -7.14
CA CYS A 147 13.47 -9.63 -6.35
C CYS A 147 14.88 -9.05 -6.52
N TYR A 148 15.66 -9.14 -5.45
CA TYR A 148 16.94 -8.45 -5.31
C TYR A 148 18.04 -9.43 -4.92
N THR A 149 19.24 -9.22 -5.44
CA THR A 149 20.44 -9.75 -4.79
C THR A 149 20.61 -9.13 -3.41
N ARG A 150 21.47 -9.72 -2.57
CA ARG A 150 21.74 -9.18 -1.23
C ARG A 150 22.23 -7.73 -1.26
N GLN A 151 23.07 -7.38 -2.24
CA GLN A 151 23.58 -6.03 -2.41
C GLN A 151 22.50 -5.06 -2.86
N GLU A 152 21.73 -5.42 -3.89
CA GLU A 152 20.61 -4.59 -4.37
C GLU A 152 19.57 -4.35 -3.28
N LEU A 153 19.24 -5.36 -2.47
CA LEU A 153 18.30 -5.20 -1.35
C LEU A 153 18.80 -4.18 -0.31
N GLY A 154 20.12 -4.16 -0.06
CA GLY A 154 20.73 -3.17 0.83
C GLY A 154 20.71 -1.75 0.27
N ILE A 155 20.73 -1.60 -1.05
CA ILE A 155 20.57 -0.30 -1.73
C ILE A 155 19.10 0.10 -1.70
N HIS A 156 18.19 -0.78 -2.14
CA HIS A 156 16.74 -0.61 -2.09
C HIS A 156 16.27 -0.10 -0.72
N ARG A 157 16.70 -0.76 0.36
CA ARG A 157 16.31 -0.37 1.74
C ARG A 157 16.83 1.00 2.16
N ARG A 158 17.95 1.49 1.63
CA ARG A 158 18.60 2.73 2.08
C ARG A 158 18.33 3.93 1.17
N GLN A 159 18.20 3.70 -0.13
CA GLN A 159 18.19 4.74 -1.15
C GLN A 159 17.04 4.58 -2.15
N GLY A 160 16.35 3.42 -2.13
CA GLY A 160 15.36 3.08 -3.15
C GLY A 160 15.95 2.36 -4.35
N ASP A 161 15.11 2.11 -5.35
CA ASP A 161 15.52 1.46 -6.59
C ASP A 161 16.07 2.50 -7.58
N PRO A 162 17.24 2.27 -8.23
CA PRO A 162 17.87 3.27 -9.09
C PRO A 162 17.00 3.75 -10.27
N ASP A 163 16.15 2.85 -10.76
CA ASP A 163 15.23 3.05 -11.87
C ASP A 163 13.85 3.57 -11.44
N ASP A 164 13.61 3.71 -10.13
CA ASP A 164 12.34 4.22 -9.59
C ASP A 164 12.58 5.37 -8.60
N ARG A 165 12.33 6.61 -9.06
CA ARG A 165 12.47 7.82 -8.25
C ARG A 165 11.31 8.06 -7.28
N SER A 166 10.23 7.30 -7.39
CA SER A 166 9.04 7.48 -6.54
C SER A 166 9.27 7.01 -5.11
N HIS A 167 10.21 6.08 -4.91
CA HIS A 167 10.52 5.51 -3.60
C HIS A 167 11.98 5.75 -3.21
N ARG A 168 12.22 6.47 -2.11
CA ARG A 168 13.57 6.80 -1.60
C ARG A 168 14.12 5.77 -0.60
N GLY A 169 13.65 4.52 -0.71
CA GLY A 169 13.94 3.45 0.24
C GLY A 169 13.12 3.53 1.52
N HIS A 170 13.53 2.75 2.52
CA HIS A 170 12.80 2.54 3.76
C HIS A 170 13.46 3.33 4.90
N PRO A 171 12.81 4.40 5.41
CA PRO A 171 13.42 5.26 6.40
C PRO A 171 13.69 4.52 7.71
N LEU A 172 14.80 4.88 8.35
CA LEU A 172 15.29 4.27 9.57
C LEU A 172 14.94 5.17 10.75
N CYS A 173 14.36 4.60 11.81
CA CYS A 173 14.24 5.32 13.07
C CYS A 173 15.64 5.53 13.68
N GLN A 174 15.99 6.78 13.92
CA GLN A 174 17.28 7.18 14.49
C GLN A 174 17.49 6.74 15.96
N PHE A 175 16.44 6.26 16.62
CA PHE A 175 16.49 5.89 18.05
C PHE A 175 16.50 4.37 18.30
N CYS A 176 15.86 3.58 17.44
CA CYS A 176 15.68 2.13 17.66
C CYS A 176 16.14 1.25 16.49
N ASP A 177 16.84 1.82 15.50
CA ASP A 177 17.41 1.13 14.33
C ASP A 177 16.39 0.25 13.54
N THR A 178 15.11 0.60 13.65
CA THR A 178 14.02 -0.09 12.94
C THR A 178 13.68 0.66 11.66
N ARG A 179 13.52 -0.09 10.55
CA ARG A 179 13.11 0.47 9.25
C ARG A 179 11.62 0.36 9.04
N PHE A 180 11.04 1.38 8.41
CA PHE A 180 9.62 1.48 8.09
C PHE A 180 9.41 1.52 6.59
N VAL A 181 8.23 1.13 6.11
CA VAL A 181 7.96 1.07 4.65
C VAL A 181 8.06 2.45 3.99
N ASP A 182 7.62 3.48 4.70
CA ASP A 182 7.64 4.87 4.26
C ASP A 182 7.78 5.83 5.45
N THR A 183 7.78 7.13 5.16
CA THR A 183 7.99 8.18 6.16
C THR A 183 6.76 8.33 7.05
N ASP A 184 5.55 8.05 6.56
CA ASP A 184 4.32 8.15 7.34
C ASP A 184 4.25 7.09 8.44
N GLU A 185 4.65 5.85 8.14
CA GLU A 185 4.81 4.79 9.13
C GLU A 185 5.90 5.15 10.16
N LEU A 186 7.03 5.72 9.71
CA LEU A 186 8.06 6.19 10.63
C LEU A 186 7.52 7.30 11.55
N TYR A 187 6.81 8.30 11.04
CA TYR A 187 6.22 9.37 11.86
C TYR A 187 5.22 8.82 12.87
N ARG A 188 4.36 7.87 12.46
CA ARG A 188 3.44 7.19 13.39
C ARG A 188 4.18 6.39 14.45
N HIS A 189 5.31 5.79 14.12
CA HIS A 189 6.18 5.15 15.10
C HIS A 189 6.81 6.17 16.06
N LEU A 190 7.38 7.25 15.56
CA LEU A 190 8.02 8.31 16.34
C LEU A 190 7.06 8.91 17.36
N ARG A 191 5.85 9.33 16.94
CA ARG A 191 4.82 9.88 17.83
C ARG A 191 4.34 8.93 18.93
N ARG A 192 4.40 7.61 18.68
CA ARG A 192 3.88 6.60 19.63
C ARG A 192 4.95 6.04 20.57
N ASN A 193 6.20 5.99 20.13
CA ASN A 193 7.25 5.21 20.81
C ASN A 193 8.42 6.07 21.29
N HIS A 194 8.50 7.34 20.89
CA HIS A 194 9.58 8.25 21.27
C HIS A 194 9.05 9.49 21.97
N LEU A 195 9.91 10.07 22.82
CA LEU A 195 9.60 11.25 23.59
C LEU A 195 9.62 12.48 22.68
N TYR A 196 8.70 13.41 22.90
CA TYR A 196 8.61 14.66 22.16
C TYR A 196 8.18 15.80 23.09
N CYS A 197 8.46 17.04 22.68
CA CYS A 197 7.97 18.22 23.37
C CYS A 197 6.56 18.57 22.86
N HIS A 198 5.57 18.57 23.75
CA HIS A 198 4.18 18.87 23.40
C HIS A 198 3.95 20.34 23.02
N PHE A 199 4.80 21.27 23.49
CA PHE A 199 4.74 22.67 23.07
C PHE A 199 5.27 22.86 21.65
N CYS A 200 6.45 22.32 21.34
CA CYS A 200 7.00 22.33 19.99
C CYS A 200 6.08 21.61 18.99
N ASP A 201 5.51 20.47 19.36
CA ASP A 201 4.54 19.74 18.51
C ASP A 201 3.32 20.61 18.19
N ALA A 202 2.77 21.30 19.20
CA ALA A 202 1.64 22.21 19.02
C ALA A 202 1.99 23.43 18.12
N ASP A 203 3.26 23.80 18.04
CA ASP A 203 3.77 24.87 17.17
C ASP A 203 4.20 24.33 15.78
N GLY A 204 4.01 23.03 15.51
CA GLY A 204 4.28 22.39 14.23
C GLY A 204 5.70 21.83 14.05
N TYR A 205 6.47 21.71 15.14
CA TYR A 205 7.82 21.15 15.11
C TYR A 205 7.84 19.68 15.54
N ASP A 206 8.30 18.80 14.64
CA ASP A 206 8.44 17.36 14.89
C ASP A 206 9.82 17.00 15.47
N HIS A 207 10.08 17.37 16.73
CA HIS A 207 11.31 17.01 17.46
C HIS A 207 11.10 15.83 18.41
N TYR A 208 11.97 14.84 18.29
CA TYR A 208 11.94 13.62 19.12
C TYR A 208 13.26 13.46 19.87
N TYR A 209 13.17 12.84 21.05
CA TYR A 209 14.28 12.68 21.99
C TYR A 209 14.46 11.21 22.39
N SER A 210 15.71 10.78 22.51
CA SER A 210 16.09 9.40 22.82
C SER A 210 15.82 9.03 24.27
N THR A 211 16.05 9.97 25.20
CA THR A 211 15.85 9.79 26.64
C THR A 211 15.13 10.99 27.23
N TYR A 212 14.59 10.81 28.43
CA TYR A 212 13.95 11.89 29.17
C TYR A 212 14.94 13.01 29.54
N GLU A 213 16.22 12.67 29.76
CA GLU A 213 17.26 13.65 30.06
C GLU A 213 17.45 14.64 28.90
N PHE A 214 17.54 14.15 27.66
CA PHE A 214 17.62 15.04 26.48
C PHE A 214 16.36 15.89 26.28
N LEU A 215 15.18 15.33 26.55
CA LEU A 215 13.93 16.11 26.50
C LEU A 215 13.91 17.18 27.60
N ARG A 216 14.41 16.86 28.79
CA ARG A 216 14.49 17.79 29.93
C ARG A 216 15.48 18.92 29.65
N ASP A 217 16.62 18.61 29.03
CA ASP A 217 17.58 19.64 28.62
C ASP A 217 16.97 20.58 27.58
N HIS A 218 16.16 20.06 26.65
CA HIS A 218 15.36 20.90 25.76
C HIS A 218 14.35 21.77 26.52
N PHE A 219 13.63 21.22 27.50
CA PHE A 219 12.71 22.01 28.33
C PHE A 219 13.41 23.11 29.12
N ARG A 220 14.68 22.94 29.51
CA ARG A 220 15.47 24.01 30.16
C ARG A 220 15.96 25.08 29.19
N ALA A 221 16.26 24.70 27.95
CA ALA A 221 16.84 25.60 26.95
C ALA A 221 15.78 26.45 26.23
N GLU A 222 14.65 25.83 25.88
CA GLU A 222 13.65 26.42 24.97
C GLU A 222 12.29 26.68 25.65
N HIS A 223 12.11 26.19 26.89
CA HIS A 223 10.88 26.32 27.66
C HIS A 223 11.18 26.67 29.14
N PHE A 224 10.15 26.70 29.99
CA PHE A 224 10.28 27.00 31.41
C PHE A 224 9.98 25.74 32.24
N LEU A 225 11.02 24.98 32.58
CA LEU A 225 10.92 23.79 33.44
C LEU A 225 10.95 24.19 34.92
N CYS A 226 9.94 23.80 35.69
CA CYS A 226 9.96 23.90 37.15
C CYS A 226 10.80 22.76 37.75
N GLU A 227 11.75 23.09 38.61
CA GLU A 227 12.64 22.13 39.28
C GLU A 227 12.48 22.17 40.81
N GLU A 228 11.41 22.80 41.32
CA GLU A 228 11.19 22.97 42.76
C GLU A 228 10.37 21.82 43.37
N GLY A 229 10.81 21.32 44.53
CA GLY A 229 10.04 20.36 45.34
C GLY A 229 9.70 19.06 44.60
N GLU A 230 8.44 18.61 44.73
CA GLU A 230 7.94 17.38 44.11
C GLU A 230 7.89 17.45 42.56
N CYS A 231 7.93 18.66 41.98
CA CYS A 231 7.96 18.85 40.52
C CYS A 231 9.23 18.27 39.87
N TYR A 232 10.33 18.15 40.63
CA TYR A 232 11.57 17.58 40.13
C TYR A 232 11.43 16.10 39.74
N ASP A 233 10.57 15.36 40.46
CA ASP A 233 10.34 13.93 40.25
C ASP A 233 9.18 13.67 39.27
N GLU A 234 8.32 14.66 39.02
CA GLU A 234 7.25 14.56 38.03
C GLU A 234 7.78 14.57 36.60
N LYS A 235 7.30 13.64 35.77
CA LYS A 235 7.61 13.58 34.35
C LYS A 235 6.53 14.29 33.55
N PHE A 236 6.94 15.16 32.62
CA PHE A 236 6.11 15.82 31.59
C PHE A 236 5.17 16.95 32.01
N THR A 237 4.91 17.18 33.30
CA THR A 237 3.86 18.10 33.78
C THR A 237 4.38 19.45 34.26
N ALA A 238 5.62 19.52 34.74
CA ALA A 238 6.20 20.71 35.33
C ALA A 238 6.90 21.63 34.30
N VAL A 239 6.32 21.80 33.11
CA VAL A 239 6.91 22.62 32.02
C VAL A 239 5.89 23.63 31.52
N PHE A 240 6.34 24.87 31.30
CA PHE A 240 5.49 25.98 30.91
C PHE A 240 5.99 26.68 29.64
N ARG A 241 5.07 27.30 28.90
CA ARG A 241 5.39 28.11 27.71
C ARG A 241 6.02 29.45 28.06
N THR A 242 5.66 30.04 29.21
CA THR A 242 6.13 31.37 29.60
C THR A 242 6.62 31.40 31.05
N GLU A 243 7.52 32.34 31.33
CA GLU A 243 8.03 32.58 32.69
C GLU A 243 6.92 33.04 33.66
N ILE A 244 5.87 33.67 33.12
CA ILE A 244 4.72 34.14 33.89
C ILE A 244 3.92 32.94 34.40
N ASP A 245 3.69 31.94 33.54
CA ASP A 245 2.97 30.72 33.90
C ASP A 245 3.74 29.86 34.92
N LEU A 246 5.07 29.94 34.93
CA LEU A 246 5.92 29.27 35.93
C LEU A 246 5.84 29.96 37.31
N LYS A 247 5.68 31.29 37.34
CA LYS A 247 5.73 32.11 38.56
C LYS A 247 4.35 32.35 39.21
N GLY A 248 3.26 31.94 38.55
CA GLY A 248 1.88 32.10 39.00
C GLY A 248 1.35 30.87 39.70
#